data_AF-A0A243SE77-F1
#
_entry.id   AF-A0A243SE77-F1
#
_cell.length_a   1.000
_cell.length_b   1.000
_cell.length_c   1.000
_cell.angle_alpha   90.00
_cell.angle_beta   90.00
_cell.angle_gamma   90.00
#
_symmetry.space_group_name_H-M   'P 1'
#
loop_
_entity.id
_entity.type
_entity.pdbx_description
1 polymer ?
#
loop_
_entity_poly.entity_id
_entity_poly.type
_entity_poly.pdbx_seq_one_letter_code
_entity_poly.pdbx_strand_id
1 'polypeptide(L)'
;ENYNPKVIFWTFKDPNSVIGEIKKTGFLQNLNSEISSNDLEIIKKQNEGGFPLKKSVAIFFIAAWNLLFLSDIIPFFVKGETEGSPFGIGINLAIGLLFISSILAIVSEKFRKVILKENRNFDDIKKFAYFIALISGIMFVAFTIGNLNK
;
A
#
# COMPACT_ATOMS: atom_id res chain seq x y z
N GLU A 1 23.38 -6.77 11.95
CA GLU A 1 23.44 -7.45 13.26
C GLU A 1 22.28 -7.13 14.21
N ASN A 2 21.10 -6.72 13.71
CA ASN A 2 19.99 -6.29 14.59
C ASN A 2 18.77 -7.23 14.46
N TYR A 3 19.00 -8.53 14.64
CA TYR A 3 17.92 -9.51 14.68
C TYR A 3 17.46 -9.68 16.12
N ASN A 4 16.15 -9.59 16.37
CA ASN A 4 15.61 -9.80 17.70
C ASN A 4 15.83 -11.28 18.09
N PRO A 5 16.60 -11.60 19.15
CA PRO A 5 16.93 -12.98 19.51
C PRO A 5 15.71 -13.79 19.95
N LYS A 6 14.57 -13.14 20.17
CA LYS A 6 13.34 -13.77 20.65
C LYS A 6 12.32 -13.92 19.52
N VAL A 7 12.19 -15.13 19.01
CA VAL A 7 11.14 -15.52 18.06
C VAL A 7 9.99 -16.19 18.83
N ILE A 8 8.75 -15.74 18.60
CA ILE A 8 7.56 -16.30 19.25
C ILE A 8 6.70 -17.01 18.20
N PHE A 9 6.46 -18.30 18.40
CA PHE A 9 5.58 -19.11 17.56
C PHE A 9 4.21 -19.25 18.22
N TRP A 10 3.20 -18.60 17.62
CA TRP A 10 1.82 -18.71 18.06
C TRP A 10 1.12 -19.88 17.37
N THR A 11 0.35 -20.65 18.14
CA THR A 11 -0.38 -21.81 17.63
C THR A 11 -1.71 -21.99 18.33
N PHE A 12 -2.72 -22.47 17.58
CA PHE A 12 -3.99 -22.95 18.11
C PHE A 12 -3.97 -24.46 18.42
N LYS A 13 -2.86 -25.15 18.12
CA LYS A 13 -2.61 -26.57 18.42
C LYS A 13 -1.84 -26.73 19.73
N ASP A 14 -1.61 -27.98 20.14
CA ASP A 14 -0.71 -28.29 21.25
C ASP A 14 0.71 -27.72 20.99
N PRO A 15 1.25 -26.89 21.91
CA PRO A 15 2.57 -26.29 21.76
C PRO A 15 3.70 -27.29 21.61
N ASN A 16 3.65 -28.45 22.30
CA ASN A 16 4.73 -29.44 22.23
C ASN A 16 4.80 -30.09 20.85
N SER A 17 3.64 -30.36 20.24
CA SER A 17 3.56 -30.84 18.85
C SER A 17 4.18 -29.85 17.87
N VAL A 18 3.89 -28.56 18.01
CA VAL A 18 4.45 -27.51 17.13
C VAL A 18 5.95 -27.36 17.33
N ILE A 19 6.44 -27.39 18.57
CA ILE A 19 7.88 -27.39 18.85
C ILE A 19 8.56 -28.63 18.24
N GLY A 20 7.91 -29.78 18.28
CA GLY A 20 8.38 -31.00 17.62
C GLY A 20 8.51 -30.85 16.12
N GLU A 21 7.55 -30.21 15.46
CA GLU A 21 7.59 -29.89 14.02
C GLU A 21 8.69 -28.87 13.69
N ILE A 22 8.83 -27.80 14.49
CA ILE A 22 9.91 -26.79 14.33
C ILE A 22 11.28 -27.44 14.49
N LYS A 23 11.42 -28.43 15.38
CA LYS A 23 12.69 -29.17 15.53
C LYS A 23 13.03 -29.99 14.28
N LYS A 24 12.03 -30.54 13.60
CA LYS A 24 12.21 -31.35 12.36
C LYS A 24 12.67 -30.52 11.16
N THR A 25 12.41 -29.22 11.14
CA THR A 25 12.88 -28.33 10.06
C THR A 25 14.35 -27.94 10.21
N GLY A 26 15.01 -28.31 11.31
CA GLY A 26 16.36 -27.87 11.63
C GLY A 26 16.45 -26.45 12.17
N PHE A 27 15.31 -25.75 12.33
CA PHE A 27 15.27 -24.36 12.80
C PHE A 27 15.94 -24.18 14.17
N LEU A 28 15.75 -25.13 15.10
CA LEU A 28 16.38 -25.08 16.43
C LEU A 28 17.88 -25.44 16.42
N GLN A 29 18.39 -26.01 15.33
CA GLN A 29 19.77 -26.49 15.20
C GLN A 29 20.67 -25.51 14.42
N ASN A 30 20.09 -24.60 13.64
CA ASN A 30 20.78 -23.57 12.86
C ASN A 30 21.05 -22.28 13.67
N LEU A 31 21.66 -22.40 14.85
CA LEU A 31 22.02 -21.24 15.66
C LEU A 31 23.32 -20.54 15.19
N ASN A 32 24.14 -21.20 14.37
CA ASN A 32 25.45 -20.72 13.91
C ASN A 32 25.73 -21.03 12.42
N SER A 33 24.71 -21.11 11.56
CA SER A 33 24.94 -21.30 10.13
C SER A 33 25.60 -20.04 9.54
N GLU A 34 26.74 -20.20 8.88
CA GLU A 34 27.37 -19.10 8.14
C GLU A 34 26.39 -18.56 7.10
N ILE A 35 26.32 -17.23 7.01
CA ILE A 35 25.45 -16.52 6.06
C ILE A 35 25.86 -16.96 4.65
N SER A 36 24.99 -17.73 4.00
CA SER A 36 25.19 -18.15 2.62
C SER A 36 24.90 -16.98 1.67
N SER A 37 25.33 -17.11 0.41
CA SER A 37 25.02 -16.14 -0.65
C SER A 37 23.51 -15.95 -0.85
N ASN A 38 22.68 -16.96 -0.56
CA ASN A 38 21.22 -16.85 -0.60
C ASN A 38 20.66 -16.00 0.56
N ASP A 39 21.30 -16.04 1.73
CA ASP A 39 20.89 -15.26 2.91
C ASP A 39 21.13 -13.76 2.69
N LEU A 40 22.17 -13.41 1.93
CA LEU A 40 22.42 -12.01 1.53
C LEU A 40 21.27 -11.42 0.69
N GLU A 41 20.67 -12.21 -0.20
CA GLU A 41 19.53 -11.76 -1.01
C GLU A 41 18.28 -11.55 -0.14
N ILE A 42 18.06 -12.44 0.84
CA ILE A 42 16.96 -12.34 1.80
C ILE A 42 17.13 -11.09 2.69
N ILE A 43 18.33 -10.88 3.23
CA ILE A 43 18.64 -9.69 4.06
C ILE A 43 18.45 -8.41 3.25
N LYS A 44 18.87 -8.39 1.98
CA LYS A 44 18.67 -7.24 1.09
C LYS A 44 17.18 -6.96 0.89
N LYS A 45 16.35 -7.97 0.60
CA LYS A 45 14.89 -7.82 0.46
C LYS A 45 14.22 -7.35 1.75
N GLN A 46 14.69 -7.82 2.90
CA GLN A 46 14.18 -7.39 4.21
C GLN A 46 14.53 -5.93 4.51
N ASN A 47 15.75 -5.49 4.21
CA ASN A 47 16.19 -4.11 4.38
C ASN A 47 15.43 -3.12 3.47
N GLU A 48 14.96 -3.58 2.32
CA GLU A 48 14.13 -2.76 1.42
C GLU A 48 12.70 -2.53 1.95
N GLY A 49 12.28 -3.28 2.97
CA GLY A 49 10.98 -3.14 3.64
C GLY A 49 9.79 -3.71 2.85
N GLY A 50 8.67 -3.90 3.56
CA GLY A 50 7.47 -4.57 3.01
C GLY A 50 6.65 -3.74 2.02
N PHE A 51 6.80 -2.41 2.01
CA PHE A 51 6.01 -1.54 1.13
C PHE A 51 6.59 -1.49 -0.29
N PRO A 52 5.81 -1.80 -1.35
CA PRO A 52 6.34 -1.96 -2.70
C PRO A 52 6.62 -0.64 -3.45
N LEU A 53 5.99 0.48 -3.04
CA LEU A 53 6.17 1.78 -3.69
C LEU A 53 7.43 2.51 -3.18
N LYS A 54 8.02 3.35 -4.04
CA LYS A 54 9.08 4.29 -3.66
C LYS A 54 8.53 5.27 -2.61
N LYS A 55 9.34 5.60 -1.59
CA LYS A 55 8.93 6.52 -0.51
C LYS A 55 8.52 7.89 -1.05
N SER A 56 9.28 8.42 -2.00
CA SER A 56 8.99 9.71 -2.66
C SER A 56 7.61 9.73 -3.33
N VAL A 57 7.25 8.64 -4.00
CA VAL A 57 5.97 8.49 -4.68
C VAL A 57 4.83 8.39 -3.66
N ALA A 58 5.01 7.64 -2.58
CA ALA A 58 4.04 7.58 -1.50
C ALA A 58 3.78 8.95 -0.87
N ILE A 59 4.85 9.70 -0.58
CA ILE A 59 4.77 11.07 -0.05
C ILE A 59 4.03 11.98 -1.03
N PHE A 60 4.35 11.92 -2.33
CA PHE A 60 3.67 12.70 -3.36
C PHE A 60 2.16 12.42 -3.38
N PHE A 61 1.75 11.15 -3.40
CA PHE A 61 0.34 10.79 -3.41
C PHE A 61 -0.40 11.28 -2.17
N ILE A 62 0.20 11.14 -0.98
CA ILE A 62 -0.39 11.64 0.26
C ILE A 62 -0.54 13.16 0.21
N ALA A 63 0.50 13.88 -0.21
CA ALA A 63 0.46 15.34 -0.29
C ALA A 63 -0.57 15.84 -1.30
N ALA A 64 -0.56 15.29 -2.52
CA ALA A 64 -1.50 15.64 -3.58
C ALA A 64 -2.95 15.32 -3.19
N TRP A 65 -3.19 14.15 -2.61
CA TRP A 65 -4.51 13.76 -2.12
C TRP A 65 -5.04 14.74 -1.08
N ASN A 66 -4.25 15.05 -0.04
CA ASN A 66 -4.68 15.97 1.00
C ASN A 66 -4.92 17.37 0.45
N LEU A 67 -4.07 17.87 -0.44
CA LEU A 67 -4.22 19.20 -1.02
C LEU A 67 -5.51 19.32 -1.85
N LEU A 68 -5.81 18.32 -2.70
CA LEU A 68 -7.03 18.28 -3.51
C LEU A 68 -8.29 18.06 -2.65
N PHE A 69 -8.19 17.24 -1.62
CA PHE A 69 -9.33 16.98 -0.73
C PHE A 69 -9.66 18.19 0.14
N LEU A 70 -8.64 18.86 0.67
CA LEU A 70 -8.81 20.05 1.51
C LEU A 70 -9.28 21.28 0.73
N SER A 71 -9.04 21.35 -0.58
CA SER A 71 -9.47 22.49 -1.40
C SER A 71 -11.00 22.67 -1.41
N ASP A 72 -11.76 21.59 -1.24
CA ASP A 72 -13.22 21.66 -1.15
C ASP A 72 -13.70 21.77 0.30
N ILE A 73 -13.02 21.09 1.22
CA ILE A 73 -13.39 21.06 2.64
C ILE A 73 -13.19 22.42 3.30
N ILE A 74 -12.02 23.05 3.13
CA ILE A 74 -11.69 24.30 3.83
C ILE A 74 -12.71 25.40 3.50
N PRO A 75 -13.04 25.69 2.23
CA PRO A 75 -14.02 26.73 1.90
C PRO A 75 -15.41 26.46 2.46
N PHE A 76 -15.86 25.20 2.48
CA PHE A 76 -17.17 24.82 3.03
C PHE A 76 -17.29 25.22 4.52
N PHE A 77 -16.28 24.90 5.32
CA PHE A 77 -16.26 25.24 6.74
C PHE A 77 -16.01 26.74 7.00
N VAL A 78 -15.18 27.39 6.19
CA VAL A 78 -14.87 28.83 6.36
C VAL A 78 -16.05 29.73 5.97
N LYS A 79 -16.80 29.36 4.93
CA LYS A 79 -17.98 30.12 4.48
C LYS A 79 -19.21 29.92 5.37
N GLY A 80 -19.17 28.96 6.29
CA GLY A 80 -20.31 28.65 7.16
C GLY A 80 -21.52 28.12 6.39
N GLU A 81 -21.29 27.47 5.23
CA GLU A 81 -22.36 26.84 4.46
C GLU A 81 -22.93 25.67 5.29
N THR A 82 -24.18 25.81 5.74
CA THR A 82 -24.89 24.80 6.53
C THR A 82 -25.80 23.91 5.68
N GLU A 83 -26.01 24.30 4.42
CA GLU A 83 -26.78 23.57 3.41
C GLU A 83 -25.88 23.20 2.24
N GLY A 84 -26.01 21.96 1.74
CA GLY A 84 -25.17 21.41 0.68
C GLY A 84 -24.16 20.38 1.18
N SER A 85 -23.17 20.05 0.35
CA SER A 85 -22.21 18.98 0.62
C SER A 85 -20.79 19.45 0.28
N PRO A 86 -19.79 19.16 1.12
CA PRO A 86 -18.39 19.55 0.90
C PRO A 86 -17.72 18.77 -0.24
N PHE A 87 -18.47 17.91 -0.95
CA PHE A 87 -17.98 17.13 -2.08
C PHE A 87 -18.06 17.94 -3.37
N GLY A 88 -16.97 18.64 -3.70
CA GLY A 88 -16.83 19.46 -4.90
C GLY A 88 -15.90 18.85 -5.95
N ILE A 89 -15.26 19.73 -6.73
CA ILE A 89 -14.35 19.34 -7.82
C ILE A 89 -13.04 18.77 -7.28
N GLY A 90 -12.50 19.32 -6.19
CA GLY A 90 -11.26 18.85 -5.56
C GLY A 90 -11.34 17.39 -5.14
N ILE A 91 -12.45 16.96 -4.55
CA ILE A 91 -12.68 15.56 -4.15
C ILE A 91 -12.80 14.65 -5.37
N ASN A 92 -13.49 15.09 -6.43
CA ASN A 92 -13.51 14.36 -7.71
C ASN A 92 -12.10 14.24 -8.32
N LEU A 93 -11.28 15.29 -8.27
CA LEU A 93 -9.90 15.26 -8.76
C LEU A 93 -9.02 14.34 -7.91
N ALA A 94 -9.17 14.34 -6.59
CA ALA A 94 -8.43 13.45 -5.69
C ALA A 94 -8.73 11.98 -6.02
N ILE A 95 -10.01 11.64 -6.16
CA ILE A 95 -10.45 10.28 -6.52
C ILE A 95 -10.00 9.92 -7.93
N GLY A 96 -10.13 10.84 -8.88
CA GLY A 96 -9.65 10.68 -10.25
C GLY A 96 -8.14 10.42 -10.31
N LEU A 97 -7.35 11.08 -9.47
CA LEU A 97 -5.91 10.85 -9.34
C LEU A 97 -5.62 9.40 -8.92
N LEU A 98 -6.32 8.87 -7.90
CA LEU A 98 -6.16 7.47 -7.50
C LEU A 98 -6.61 6.51 -8.61
N PHE A 99 -7.75 6.79 -9.24
CA PHE A 99 -8.30 5.96 -10.30
C PHE A 99 -7.33 5.87 -11.48
N ILE A 100 -6.93 7.01 -12.06
CA ILE A 100 -6.01 7.05 -13.19
C ILE A 100 -4.68 6.39 -12.83
N SER A 101 -4.13 6.67 -11.65
CA SER A 101 -2.86 6.08 -11.21
C SER A 101 -2.95 4.57 -11.07
N SER A 102 -4.06 4.04 -10.56
CA SER A 102 -4.28 2.60 -10.45
C SER A 102 -4.42 1.93 -11.83
N ILE A 103 -5.14 2.56 -12.77
CA ILE A 103 -5.25 2.10 -14.16
C ILE A 103 -3.86 2.12 -14.83
N LEU A 104 -3.10 3.21 -14.70
CA LEU A 104 -1.75 3.32 -15.23
C LEU A 104 -0.81 2.26 -14.64
N ALA A 105 -0.95 1.94 -13.35
CA ALA A 105 -0.19 0.86 -12.72
C ALA A 105 -0.53 -0.52 -13.31
N ILE A 106 -1.79 -0.75 -13.67
CA ILE A 106 -2.24 -2.01 -14.29
C ILE A 106 -1.74 -2.11 -15.73
N VAL A 107 -1.94 -1.08 -16.55
CA VAL A 107 -1.73 -1.18 -18.00
C VAL A 107 -0.31 -0.84 -18.44
N SER A 108 0.40 0.03 -17.72
CA SER A 108 1.67 0.60 -18.19
C SER A 108 2.86 0.17 -17.33
N GLU A 109 3.77 -0.59 -17.94
CA GLU A 109 5.05 -0.96 -17.32
C GLU A 109 5.95 0.24 -17.04
N LYS A 110 5.95 1.27 -17.90
CA LYS A 110 6.74 2.49 -17.70
C LYS A 110 6.34 3.20 -16.41
N PHE A 111 5.03 3.40 -16.21
CA PHE A 111 4.49 3.96 -14.98
C PHE A 111 4.86 3.11 -13.75
N ARG A 112 4.78 1.77 -13.85
CA ARG A 112 5.24 0.88 -12.76
C ARG A 112 6.71 1.10 -12.39
N LYS A 113 7.61 1.26 -13.36
CA LYS A 113 9.04 1.57 -13.10
C LYS A 113 9.24 2.91 -12.38
N VAL A 114 8.35 3.88 -12.61
CA VAL A 114 8.37 5.17 -11.90
C VAL A 114 7.91 5.00 -10.44
N ILE A 115 6.85 4.23 -10.18
CA ILE A 115 6.21 4.17 -8.86
C ILE A 115 6.75 3.08 -7.92
N LEU A 116 7.14 1.93 -8.48
CA LEU A 116 7.63 0.77 -7.73
C LEU A 116 9.11 0.93 -7.41
N LYS A 117 9.56 0.30 -6.32
CA LYS A 117 10.99 0.09 -6.07
C LYS A 117 11.59 -0.81 -7.17
N GLU A 118 12.89 -0.67 -7.41
CA GLU A 118 13.60 -1.35 -8.52
C GLU A 118 13.45 -2.88 -8.51
N ASN A 119 13.35 -3.50 -7.33
CA ASN A 119 13.23 -4.96 -7.16
C ASN A 119 11.78 -5.44 -6.98
N ARG A 120 10.79 -4.63 -7.33
CA ARG A 120 9.36 -4.95 -7.18
C ARG A 120 8.71 -5.13 -8.53
N ASN A 121 7.76 -6.06 -8.58
CA ASN A 121 7.04 -6.40 -9.80
C ASN A 121 5.57 -5.99 -9.70
N PHE A 122 4.82 -6.21 -10.78
CA PHE A 122 3.40 -5.92 -10.78
C PHE A 122 2.61 -6.79 -9.79
N ASP A 123 3.01 -8.05 -9.59
CA ASP A 123 2.31 -8.97 -8.69
C ASP A 123 2.32 -8.50 -7.23
N ASP A 124 3.36 -7.76 -6.81
CA ASP A 124 3.43 -7.11 -5.49
C ASP A 124 2.28 -6.12 -5.24
N ILE A 125 1.78 -5.45 -6.29
CA ILE A 125 0.73 -4.42 -6.18
C ILE A 125 -0.57 -4.77 -6.89
N LYS A 126 -0.62 -5.88 -7.64
CA LYS A 126 -1.70 -6.22 -8.57
C LYS A 126 -3.08 -6.16 -7.91
N LYS A 127 -3.25 -6.89 -6.81
CA LYS A 127 -4.53 -6.94 -6.08
C LYS A 127 -4.94 -5.57 -5.55
N PHE A 128 -3.97 -4.83 -5.01
CA PHE A 128 -4.20 -3.49 -4.47
C PHE A 128 -4.58 -2.49 -5.58
N ALA A 129 -3.90 -2.53 -6.73
CA ALA A 129 -4.19 -1.68 -7.88
C ALA A 129 -5.60 -1.93 -8.42
N TYR A 130 -6.02 -3.19 -8.58
CA TYR A 130 -7.39 -3.52 -9.00
C TYR A 130 -8.43 -3.08 -7.97
N PHE A 131 -8.15 -3.27 -6.68
CA PHE A 131 -9.05 -2.84 -5.61
C PHE A 131 -9.25 -1.32 -5.60
N ILE A 132 -8.15 -0.55 -5.70
CA ILE A 132 -8.21 0.91 -5.78
C ILE A 132 -8.93 1.34 -7.05
N ALA A 133 -8.64 0.75 -8.20
CA ALA A 133 -9.31 1.06 -9.46
C ALA A 133 -10.83 0.87 -9.35
N LEU A 134 -11.27 -0.24 -8.75
CA LEU A 134 -12.69 -0.53 -8.57
C LEU A 134 -13.37 0.51 -7.67
N ILE A 135 -12.84 0.71 -6.46
CA ILE A 135 -13.48 1.62 -5.48
C ILE A 135 -13.44 3.06 -5.97
N SER A 136 -12.28 3.53 -6.42
CA SER A 136 -12.15 4.90 -6.91
C SER A 136 -12.96 5.12 -8.18
N GLY A 137 -13.10 4.12 -9.06
CA GLY A 137 -13.96 4.21 -10.24
C GLY A 137 -15.44 4.36 -9.88
N ILE A 138 -15.94 3.54 -8.95
CA ILE A 138 -17.33 3.64 -8.45
C ILE A 138 -17.56 5.01 -7.80
N MET A 139 -16.65 5.44 -6.92
CA MET A 139 -16.76 6.74 -6.23
C MET A 139 -16.71 7.91 -7.22
N PHE A 140 -15.83 7.85 -8.22
CA PHE A 140 -15.69 8.89 -9.23
C PHE A 140 -17.00 9.06 -10.01
N VAL A 141 -17.59 7.96 -10.50
CA VAL A 141 -18.88 8.02 -11.21
C VAL A 141 -19.99 8.54 -10.29
N ALA A 142 -20.08 8.03 -9.06
CA ALA A 142 -21.12 8.44 -8.11
C ALA A 142 -21.06 9.95 -7.80
N PHE A 143 -19.87 10.48 -7.55
CA PHE A 143 -19.70 11.90 -7.22
C PHE A 143 -19.75 12.82 -8.43
N THR A 144 -19.31 12.38 -9.61
CA THR A 144 -19.52 13.13 -10.85
C THR A 144 -21.01 13.28 -11.15
N ILE A 145 -21.79 12.19 -11.07
CA ILE A 145 -23.24 12.26 -11.27
C ILE A 145 -23.90 13.10 -10.18
N GLY A 146 -23.53 12.88 -8.92
CA GLY A 146 -24.05 13.66 -7.80
C GLY A 146 -23.79 15.17 -7.91
N ASN A 147 -22.64 15.56 -8.46
CA ASN A 147 -22.31 16.98 -8.69
C ASN A 147 -22.94 17.56 -9.95
N LEU A 148 -23.26 16.76 -10.97
CA LEU A 148 -24.01 17.22 -12.14
C LEU A 148 -25.50 17.46 -11.83
N ASN A 149 -26.02 16.79 -10.80
CA ASN A 149 -27.42 16.89 -10.38
C ASN A 149 -27.65 17.94 -9.27
N LYS A 150 -26.60 18.64 -8.81
CA LYS A 150 -26.69 19.79 -7.90
C LYS A 150 -26.79 21.07 -8.72
#